data_AF-A0A023X050-F1
#
_entry.id   AF-A0A023X050-F1
#
_cell.length_a   1.000
_cell.length_b   1.000
_cell.length_c   1.000
_cell.angle_alpha   90.00
_cell.angle_beta   90.00
_cell.angle_gamma   90.00
#
_symmetry.space_group_name_H-M   'P 1'
#
loop_
_entity.id
_entity.type
_entity.pdbx_description
1 polymer ?
#
loop_
_entity_poly.entity_id
_entity_poly.type
_entity_poly.pdbx_seq_one_letter_code
_entity_poly.pdbx_strand_id
1 'polypeptide(L)'
;MAKKDKKKDKAGKSGGDTKAVEKALTKLAKKADKRLEKLEKRSGDVKSLKKQVERLEERNERLAGSIRELREEQERAWDRVVALLEEQELEAEAELEELISSGEGPEAEDDSAGDGPAGTVTSDAGEEGSGTTSAGAEQSMISSWVTGTSGAKDAAPERADEKEGAGTPETPEATEAAARKAEELGVDLSSVEGTGAEGRITVKDVERAASQE
;
A
#
# COMPACT_ATOMS: atom_id res chain seq x y z
N MET A 1 70.62 -50.07 -66.95
CA MET A 1 69.47 -50.78 -66.36
C MET A 1 69.10 -50.12 -65.04
N ALA A 2 67.79 -50.05 -64.77
CA ALA A 2 67.11 -48.94 -64.09
C ALA A 2 67.23 -48.87 -62.56
N LYS A 3 66.93 -47.67 -62.06
CA LYS A 3 67.00 -47.17 -60.67
C LYS A 3 66.13 -48.00 -59.72
N LYS A 4 66.66 -48.21 -58.50
CA LYS A 4 66.01 -48.91 -57.39
C LYS A 4 65.10 -47.92 -56.65
N ASP A 5 63.81 -47.93 -56.97
CA ASP A 5 62.81 -47.09 -56.30
C ASP A 5 62.60 -47.53 -54.84
N LYS A 6 63.16 -46.75 -53.92
CA LYS A 6 62.96 -46.91 -52.48
C LYS A 6 61.67 -46.18 -52.10
N LYS A 7 60.53 -46.85 -52.29
CA LYS A 7 59.22 -46.37 -51.82
C LYS A 7 59.25 -46.39 -50.28
N LYS A 8 59.42 -45.21 -49.69
CA LYS A 8 59.41 -45.01 -48.24
C LYS A 8 57.96 -44.89 -47.81
N ASP A 9 57.41 -45.98 -47.28
CA ASP A 9 56.06 -46.02 -46.74
C ASP A 9 55.88 -44.95 -45.64
N LYS A 10 55.14 -43.89 -45.95
CA LYS A 10 54.64 -42.92 -44.96
C LYS A 10 53.39 -43.51 -44.28
N ALA A 11 53.54 -44.63 -43.59
CA ALA A 11 52.54 -45.13 -42.66
C ALA A 11 52.89 -44.58 -41.27
N GLY A 12 52.36 -43.41 -40.89
CA GLY A 12 52.71 -42.86 -39.58
C GLY A 12 52.11 -41.52 -39.13
N LYS A 13 50.95 -41.10 -39.64
CA LYS A 13 50.33 -39.83 -39.17
C LYS A 13 48.88 -39.91 -38.69
N SER A 14 48.19 -41.04 -38.83
CA SER A 14 46.79 -41.21 -38.38
C SER A 14 46.60 -41.37 -36.87
N GLY A 15 47.67 -41.58 -36.09
CA GLY A 15 47.60 -41.74 -34.63
C GLY A 15 47.51 -40.43 -33.82
N GLY A 16 47.75 -39.27 -34.45
CA GLY A 16 47.66 -37.97 -33.80
C GLY A 16 46.23 -37.45 -33.69
N ASP A 17 45.46 -37.63 -34.77
CA ASP A 17 44.09 -37.16 -34.86
C ASP A 17 43.13 -37.97 -33.97
N THR A 18 43.36 -39.28 -33.83
CA THR A 18 42.58 -40.15 -32.94
C THR A 18 42.79 -39.82 -31.46
N LYS A 19 44.02 -39.49 -31.04
CA LYS A 19 44.30 -39.03 -29.67
C LYS A 19 43.68 -37.67 -29.36
N ALA A 20 43.63 -36.77 -30.34
CA ALA A 20 42.96 -35.48 -30.18
C ALA A 20 41.44 -35.67 -30.01
N VAL A 21 40.83 -36.56 -30.79
CA VAL A 21 39.42 -36.94 -30.67
C VAL A 21 39.13 -37.59 -29.32
N GLU A 22 39.97 -38.52 -28.85
CA GLU A 22 39.82 -39.16 -27.53
C GLU A 22 39.91 -38.14 -26.38
N LYS A 23 40.85 -37.18 -26.47
CA LYS A 23 40.96 -36.08 -25.50
C LYS A 23 39.76 -35.14 -25.54
N ALA A 24 39.16 -34.92 -26.72
CA ALA A 24 37.94 -34.13 -26.84
C ALA A 24 36.74 -34.86 -26.25
N LEU A 25 36.59 -36.16 -26.52
CA LEU A 25 35.52 -37.00 -25.96
C LEU A 25 35.59 -37.08 -24.44
N THR A 26 36.78 -37.26 -23.85
CA THR A 26 36.94 -37.28 -22.39
C THR A 26 36.63 -35.93 -21.75
N LYS A 27 36.99 -34.80 -22.39
CA LYS A 27 36.57 -33.46 -21.92
C LYS A 27 35.06 -33.27 -22.00
N LEU A 28 34.44 -33.76 -23.07
CA LEU A 28 33.01 -33.63 -23.29
C LEU A 28 32.22 -34.48 -22.30
N ALA A 29 32.70 -35.69 -21.99
CA ALA A 29 32.18 -36.54 -20.93
C ALA A 29 32.23 -35.84 -19.56
N LYS A 30 33.41 -35.32 -19.16
CA LYS A 30 33.54 -34.54 -17.91
C LYS A 30 32.61 -33.33 -17.85
N LYS A 31 32.41 -32.66 -18.99
CA LYS A 31 31.48 -31.52 -19.08
C LYS A 31 30.03 -31.98 -18.95
N ALA A 32 29.67 -33.14 -19.50
CA ALA A 32 28.35 -33.74 -19.34
C ALA A 32 28.08 -34.10 -17.87
N ASP A 33 29.03 -34.74 -17.19
CA ASP A 33 28.91 -35.09 -15.76
C ASP A 33 28.67 -33.84 -14.90
N LYS A 34 29.47 -32.79 -15.13
CA LYS A 34 29.31 -31.51 -14.41
C LYS A 34 27.97 -30.81 -14.72
N ARG A 35 27.40 -31.02 -15.92
CA ARG A 35 26.05 -30.53 -16.24
C ARG A 35 24.98 -31.35 -15.54
N LEU A 36 25.17 -32.66 -15.42
CA LEU A 36 24.27 -33.57 -14.72
C LEU A 36 24.19 -33.20 -13.23
N GLU A 37 25.34 -33.04 -12.57
CA GLU A 37 25.42 -32.58 -11.17
C GLU A 37 24.70 -31.23 -10.96
N LYS A 38 24.90 -30.27 -11.88
CA LYS A 38 24.20 -28.97 -11.83
C LYS A 38 22.69 -29.11 -12.02
N LEU A 39 22.24 -30.01 -12.89
CA LEU A 39 20.82 -30.26 -13.12
C LEU A 39 20.18 -30.92 -11.89
N GLU A 40 20.87 -31.85 -11.24
CA GLU A 40 20.41 -32.45 -9.99
C GLU A 40 20.25 -31.41 -8.90
N LYS A 41 21.25 -30.54 -8.70
CA LYS A 41 21.16 -29.44 -7.74
C LYS A 41 19.97 -28.53 -8.03
N ARG A 42 19.85 -28.06 -9.28
CA ARG A 42 18.71 -27.22 -9.71
C ARG A 42 17.37 -27.93 -9.53
N SER A 43 17.30 -29.24 -9.72
CA SER A 43 16.07 -30.01 -9.46
C SER A 43 15.69 -30.00 -7.99
N GLY A 44 16.68 -30.01 -7.08
CA GLY A 44 16.48 -29.82 -5.65
C GLY A 44 15.95 -28.43 -5.33
N ASP A 45 16.55 -27.39 -5.91
CA ASP A 45 16.10 -26.01 -5.75
C ASP A 45 14.66 -25.82 -6.24
N VAL A 46 14.30 -26.38 -7.41
CA VAL A 46 12.94 -26.36 -7.95
C VAL A 46 11.95 -27.05 -7.02
N LYS A 47 12.31 -28.18 -6.39
CA LYS A 47 11.45 -28.85 -5.40
C LYS A 47 11.24 -27.98 -4.15
N SER A 48 12.29 -27.33 -3.66
CA SER A 48 12.20 -26.41 -2.52
C SER A 48 11.32 -25.20 -2.84
N LEU A 49 11.50 -24.59 -4.02
CA LEU A 49 10.67 -23.48 -4.50
C LEU A 49 9.21 -23.91 -4.65
N LYS A 50 8.93 -25.10 -5.20
CA LYS A 50 7.55 -25.62 -5.28
C LYS A 50 6.89 -25.72 -3.90
N LYS A 51 7.61 -26.22 -2.89
CA LYS A 51 7.13 -26.27 -1.50
C LYS A 51 6.97 -24.88 -0.88
N GLN A 52 7.78 -23.89 -1.27
CA GLN A 52 7.60 -22.50 -0.85
C GLN A 52 6.35 -21.88 -1.46
N VAL A 53 6.10 -22.10 -2.76
CA VAL A 53 4.90 -21.64 -3.46
C VAL A 53 3.64 -22.22 -2.80
N GLU A 54 3.61 -23.52 -2.54
CA GLU A 54 2.48 -24.18 -1.86
C GLU A 54 2.17 -23.53 -0.49
N ARG A 55 3.20 -23.26 0.32
CA ARG A 55 3.02 -22.56 1.62
C ARG A 55 2.55 -21.11 1.47
N LEU A 56 2.95 -20.44 0.39
CA LEU A 56 2.51 -19.07 0.12
C LEU A 56 1.06 -19.04 -0.35
N GLU A 57 0.65 -20.01 -1.16
CA GLU A 57 -0.74 -20.19 -1.59
C GLU A 57 -1.65 -20.44 -0.38
N GLU A 58 -1.27 -21.36 0.51
CA GLU A 58 -2.01 -21.59 1.76
C GLU A 58 -2.13 -20.33 2.62
N ARG A 59 -1.05 -19.54 2.74
CA ARG A 59 -1.08 -18.30 3.51
C ARG A 59 -1.97 -17.24 2.86
N ASN A 60 -1.92 -17.12 1.53
CA ASN A 60 -2.77 -16.19 0.78
C ASN A 60 -4.25 -16.56 0.92
N GLU A 61 -4.59 -17.86 0.91
CA GLU A 61 -5.95 -18.33 1.14
C GLU A 61 -6.45 -17.98 2.54
N ARG A 62 -5.61 -18.17 3.58
CA ARG A 62 -5.94 -17.75 4.95
C ARG A 62 -6.19 -16.25 5.05
N LEU A 63 -5.29 -15.44 4.48
CA LEU A 63 -5.44 -13.98 4.49
C LEU A 63 -6.70 -13.54 3.74
N ALA A 64 -7.01 -14.16 2.59
CA ALA A 64 -8.25 -13.91 1.87
C ALA A 64 -9.49 -14.27 2.70
N GLY A 65 -9.41 -15.34 3.50
CA GLY A 65 -10.42 -15.69 4.50
C GLY A 65 -10.63 -14.58 5.53
N SER A 66 -9.56 -14.15 6.20
CA SER A 66 -9.64 -13.09 7.23
C SER A 66 -10.14 -11.76 6.68
N ILE A 67 -9.77 -11.39 5.44
CA ILE A 67 -10.30 -10.18 4.79
C ILE A 67 -11.81 -10.30 4.56
N ARG A 68 -12.31 -11.48 4.19
CA ARG A 68 -13.74 -11.71 4.01
C ARG A 68 -14.49 -11.57 5.32
N GLU A 69 -14.01 -12.24 6.38
CA GLU A 69 -14.59 -12.16 7.73
C GLU A 69 -14.65 -10.71 8.21
N LEU A 70 -13.55 -9.95 8.09
CA LEU A 70 -13.51 -8.55 8.49
C LEU A 70 -14.49 -7.69 7.70
N ARG A 71 -14.68 -7.94 6.40
CA ARG A 71 -15.67 -7.21 5.59
C ARG A 71 -17.10 -7.52 6.04
N GLU A 72 -17.42 -8.78 6.34
CA GLU A 72 -18.74 -9.13 6.87
C GLU A 72 -18.96 -8.52 8.26
N GLU A 73 -17.93 -8.44 9.11
CA GLU A 73 -18.01 -7.74 10.39
C GLU A 73 -18.25 -6.24 10.22
N GLN A 74 -17.58 -5.61 9.25
CA GLN A 74 -17.81 -4.21 8.90
C GLN A 74 -19.25 -3.99 8.40
N GLU A 75 -19.77 -4.85 7.53
CA GLU A 75 -21.16 -4.77 7.03
C GLU A 75 -22.15 -4.88 8.19
N ARG A 76 -21.98 -5.88 9.07
CA ARG A 76 -22.82 -6.02 10.28
C ARG A 76 -22.71 -4.80 11.20
N ALA A 77 -21.53 -4.18 11.30
CA ALA A 77 -21.36 -2.97 12.08
C ALA A 77 -22.09 -1.78 11.45
N TRP A 78 -22.05 -1.65 10.13
CA TRP A 78 -22.81 -0.64 9.39
C TRP A 78 -24.32 -0.84 9.53
N ASP A 79 -24.82 -2.07 9.37
CA ASP A 79 -26.24 -2.40 9.56
C ASP A 79 -26.73 -2.01 10.96
N ARG A 80 -25.89 -2.23 11.99
CA ARG A 80 -26.21 -1.78 13.36
C ARG A 80 -26.31 -0.27 13.48
N VAL A 81 -25.39 0.47 12.85
CA VAL A 81 -25.43 1.95 12.88
C VAL A 81 -26.67 2.46 12.15
N VAL A 82 -26.99 1.90 10.98
CA VAL A 82 -28.18 2.25 10.22
C VAL A 82 -29.45 1.97 11.05
N ALA A 83 -29.55 0.79 11.67
CA ALA A 83 -30.69 0.44 12.51
C ALA A 83 -30.87 1.41 13.70
N LEU A 84 -29.77 1.82 14.34
CA LEU A 84 -29.84 2.81 15.43
C LEU A 84 -30.30 4.20 14.93
N LEU A 85 -29.88 4.61 13.73
CA LEU A 85 -30.33 5.88 13.16
C LEU A 85 -31.81 5.84 12.76
N GLU A 86 -32.26 4.75 12.15
CA GLU A 86 -33.68 4.55 11.82
C GLU A 86 -34.56 4.52 13.09
N GLU A 87 -34.09 3.91 14.18
CA GLU A 87 -34.78 3.93 15.48
C GLU A 87 -34.91 5.35 16.03
N GLN A 88 -33.86 6.17 15.96
CA GLN A 88 -33.91 7.57 16.36
C GLN A 88 -34.87 8.41 15.49
N GLU A 89 -34.94 8.13 14.18
CA GLU A 89 -35.89 8.79 13.29
C GLU A 89 -37.34 8.42 13.64
N LEU A 90 -37.62 7.15 13.93
CA LEU A 90 -38.96 6.70 14.35
C LEU A 90 -39.36 7.26 15.73
N GLU A 91 -38.42 7.34 16.68
CA GLU A 91 -38.66 7.98 17.97
C GLU A 91 -38.99 9.47 17.80
N ALA A 92 -38.23 10.19 16.97
CA ALA A 92 -38.47 11.60 16.68
C ALA A 92 -39.82 11.83 15.95
N GLU A 93 -40.18 10.97 15.00
CA GLU A 93 -41.47 11.02 14.31
C GLU A 93 -42.64 10.75 15.29
N ALA A 94 -42.49 9.79 16.21
CA ALA A 94 -43.49 9.50 17.22
C ALA A 94 -43.67 10.66 18.23
N GLU A 95 -42.58 11.29 18.67
CA GLU A 95 -42.64 12.48 19.53
C GLU A 95 -43.33 13.66 18.82
N LEU A 96 -43.07 13.85 17.52
CA LEU A 96 -43.75 14.85 16.70
C LEU A 96 -45.25 14.56 16.56
N GLU A 97 -45.65 13.30 16.37
CA GLU A 97 -47.07 12.91 16.31
C GLU A 97 -47.76 13.12 17.67
N GLU A 98 -47.10 12.81 18.78
CA GLU A 98 -47.61 13.09 20.13
C GLU A 98 -47.78 14.60 20.36
N LEU A 99 -46.82 15.43 19.94
CA LEU A 99 -46.91 16.90 20.04
C LEU A 99 -48.02 17.48 19.16
N ILE A 100 -48.22 16.94 17.95
CA ILE A 100 -49.33 17.34 17.07
C ILE A 100 -50.68 16.91 17.66
N SER A 101 -50.74 15.71 18.26
CA SER A 101 -51.95 15.20 18.91
C SER A 101 -52.26 15.90 20.25
N SER A 102 -51.25 16.39 20.96
CA SER A 102 -51.38 17.13 22.23
C SER A 102 -51.45 18.65 22.02
N GLY A 103 -51.24 19.12 20.79
CA GLY A 103 -51.32 20.51 20.38
C GLY A 103 -52.72 21.10 20.55
N GLU A 104 -52.96 21.63 21.74
CA GLU A 104 -53.71 22.86 21.99
C GLU A 104 -53.40 23.87 20.86
N GLY A 105 -54.33 23.99 19.92
CA GLY A 105 -54.31 25.08 18.97
C GLY A 105 -54.43 26.41 19.74
N PRO A 106 -53.75 27.49 19.30
CA PRO A 106 -54.04 28.80 19.86
C PRO A 106 -55.54 29.05 19.67
N GLU A 107 -56.28 29.19 20.76
CA GLU A 107 -57.67 29.62 20.70
C GLU A 107 -57.69 30.95 19.92
N ALA A 108 -58.32 30.91 18.76
CA ALA A 108 -58.52 32.09 17.94
C ALA A 108 -59.44 33.04 18.71
N GLU A 109 -58.84 33.97 19.45
CA GLU A 109 -59.51 35.17 19.95
C GLU A 109 -60.10 35.90 18.73
N ASP A 110 -61.43 35.80 18.63
CA ASP A 110 -62.28 36.50 17.69
C ASP A 110 -62.25 38.01 18.00
N ASP A 111 -61.28 38.72 17.44
CA ASP A 111 -61.27 40.19 17.44
C ASP A 111 -61.63 40.72 16.05
N SER A 112 -62.93 40.90 15.87
CA SER A 112 -63.51 41.64 14.75
C SER A 112 -63.15 43.14 14.83
N ALA A 113 -63.00 43.73 13.66
CA ALA A 113 -63.09 45.17 13.33
C ALA A 113 -61.79 46.00 13.35
N GLY A 114 -61.40 46.45 12.15
CA GLY A 114 -60.36 47.45 11.95
C GLY A 114 -60.05 47.73 10.49
N ASP A 115 -61.03 48.26 9.76
CA ASP A 115 -60.90 48.72 8.36
C ASP A 115 -60.05 50.02 8.27
N GLY A 116 -58.87 49.89 7.64
CA GLY A 116 -58.10 50.94 6.93
C GLY A 116 -57.38 52.04 7.73
N PRO A 117 -56.64 52.96 7.07
CA PRO A 117 -55.97 52.87 5.77
C PRO A 117 -54.49 53.37 5.77
N ALA A 118 -53.75 53.02 4.72
CA ALA A 118 -52.64 53.75 4.08
C ALA A 118 -51.49 54.36 4.92
N GLY A 119 -50.25 53.99 4.59
CA GLY A 119 -49.04 54.68 5.06
C GLY A 119 -47.80 54.35 4.23
N THR A 120 -47.57 55.14 3.19
CA THR A 120 -46.34 55.25 2.38
C THR A 120 -45.11 55.68 3.19
N VAL A 121 -43.94 55.11 2.89
CA VAL A 121 -42.57 55.71 2.91
C VAL A 121 -41.68 54.76 2.08
N THR A 122 -41.42 55.00 0.78
CA THR A 122 -40.32 55.81 0.17
C THR A 122 -38.93 55.46 0.71
N SER A 123 -38.01 54.96 -0.13
CA SER A 123 -36.85 55.72 -0.70
C SER A 123 -35.84 56.09 0.39
N ASP A 124 -34.52 55.95 0.32
CA ASP A 124 -33.51 55.92 -0.74
C ASP A 124 -32.15 56.07 0.00
N ALA A 125 -31.03 55.75 -0.65
CA ALA A 125 -29.65 56.04 -0.24
C ALA A 125 -29.11 55.29 1.00
N GLY A 126 -27.91 54.73 1.01
CA GLY A 126 -26.75 54.95 0.17
C GLY A 126 -25.52 54.92 1.05
N GLU A 127 -24.53 54.15 0.59
CA GLU A 127 -23.10 54.48 0.64
C GLU A 127 -22.17 53.99 1.77
N GLU A 128 -21.10 53.36 1.27
CA GLU A 128 -19.71 53.25 1.71
C GLU A 128 -19.33 52.43 2.96
N GLY A 129 -18.67 51.29 2.71
CA GLY A 129 -17.20 51.30 2.83
C GLY A 129 -16.55 50.35 3.84
N SER A 130 -15.35 49.89 3.46
CA SER A 130 -14.36 49.12 4.22
C SER A 130 -14.62 47.61 4.28
N GLY A 131 -13.76 46.71 3.83
CA GLY A 131 -12.33 46.83 3.57
C GLY A 131 -11.70 45.49 3.92
N THR A 132 -11.28 44.76 2.91
CA THR A 132 -10.10 43.88 2.81
C THR A 132 -9.61 43.03 4.01
N THR A 133 -9.26 41.78 3.66
CA THR A 133 -8.18 40.90 4.18
C THR A 133 -8.44 39.80 5.22
N SER A 134 -7.92 38.63 4.82
CA SER A 134 -7.08 37.68 5.59
C SER A 134 -7.74 36.64 6.51
N ALA A 135 -7.63 35.39 6.06
CA ALA A 135 -7.18 34.18 6.77
C ALA A 135 -7.46 34.02 8.28
N GLY A 136 -8.01 32.86 8.62
CA GLY A 136 -7.63 32.11 9.82
C GLY A 136 -8.76 31.81 10.81
N ALA A 137 -8.80 30.54 11.25
CA ALA A 137 -9.60 29.96 12.33
C ALA A 137 -11.11 29.82 11.99
N GLU A 138 -11.82 28.76 12.35
CA GLU A 138 -11.79 28.09 13.64
C GLU A 138 -12.16 26.61 13.49
N GLN A 139 -11.22 25.74 13.87
CA GLN A 139 -11.52 24.41 14.39
C GLN A 139 -12.06 24.59 15.81
N SER A 140 -13.20 23.99 16.14
CA SER A 140 -13.51 23.66 17.53
C SER A 140 -14.55 22.54 17.57
N MET A 141 -14.27 21.52 18.38
CA MET A 141 -15.12 20.37 18.76
C MET A 141 -15.02 19.06 17.96
N ILE A 142 -13.81 18.56 17.71
CA ILE A 142 -13.58 17.09 17.66
C ILE A 142 -12.28 16.76 18.39
N SER A 143 -12.25 16.94 19.71
CA SER A 143 -11.23 16.38 20.58
C SER A 143 -11.89 16.04 21.92
N SER A 144 -12.47 14.85 22.01
CA SER A 144 -12.82 14.29 23.33
C SER A 144 -13.02 12.77 23.38
N TRP A 145 -12.98 12.01 22.28
CA TRP A 145 -13.21 10.55 22.32
C TRP A 145 -12.16 9.75 21.54
N VAL A 146 -10.88 10.08 21.70
CA VAL A 146 -9.79 9.17 21.33
C VAL A 146 -8.80 9.00 22.49
N THR A 147 -9.28 8.39 23.57
CA THR A 147 -8.43 7.71 24.55
C THR A 147 -9.10 6.40 24.93
N GLY A 148 -8.56 5.28 24.43
CA GLY A 148 -9.15 3.96 24.67
C GLY A 148 -8.51 2.81 23.91
N THR A 149 -7.18 2.69 23.96
CA THR A 149 -6.42 1.43 24.03
C THR A 149 -6.61 0.32 22.97
N SER A 150 -5.47 0.03 22.31
CA SER A 150 -4.87 -1.31 22.14
C SER A 150 -5.41 -2.27 21.08
N GLY A 151 -4.59 -2.52 20.05
CA GLY A 151 -4.53 -3.82 19.37
C GLY A 151 -4.13 -3.79 17.90
N ALA A 152 -2.87 -4.15 17.63
CA ALA A 152 -2.34 -4.84 16.45
C ALA A 152 -2.99 -4.55 15.06
N LYS A 153 -2.32 -3.82 14.16
CA LYS A 153 -1.21 -4.22 13.27
C LYS A 153 -1.62 -4.97 11.98
N ASP A 154 -1.27 -4.30 10.88
CA ASP A 154 -0.89 -4.84 9.56
C ASP A 154 -2.03 -5.47 8.70
N ALA A 155 -2.15 -5.27 7.39
CA ALA A 155 -1.45 -4.41 6.43
C ALA A 155 -2.22 -4.45 5.08
N ALA A 156 -2.42 -3.26 4.51
CA ALA A 156 -2.18 -2.80 3.13
C ALA A 156 -2.51 -3.66 1.87
N PRO A 157 -3.13 -3.06 0.83
CA PRO A 157 -3.07 -3.52 -0.56
C PRO A 157 -1.89 -2.92 -1.37
N GLU A 158 -1.70 -3.49 -2.56
CA GLU A 158 -0.58 -3.41 -3.52
C GLU A 158 -0.29 -2.06 -4.21
N ARG A 159 0.96 -1.99 -4.76
CA ARG A 159 1.47 -1.39 -6.03
C ARG A 159 0.68 -0.25 -6.70
N ALA A 160 1.28 0.77 -7.30
CA ALA A 160 2.57 0.91 -7.98
C ALA A 160 2.90 2.41 -8.10
N ASP A 161 4.18 2.75 -8.22
CA ASP A 161 4.63 3.68 -9.26
C ASP A 161 6.13 3.48 -9.48
N GLU A 162 6.46 3.01 -10.68
CA GLU A 162 7.80 3.06 -11.24
C GLU A 162 7.97 4.44 -11.89
N LYS A 163 8.96 5.21 -11.42
CA LYS A 163 9.66 6.14 -12.30
C LYS A 163 11.15 6.20 -11.94
N GLU A 164 11.95 5.75 -12.89
CA GLU A 164 13.39 5.95 -12.98
C GLU A 164 13.75 7.45 -12.99
N GLY A 165 14.93 7.79 -12.46
CA GLY A 165 15.67 8.93 -12.98
C GLY A 165 16.63 9.65 -12.03
N ALA A 166 17.91 9.34 -12.20
CA ALA A 166 19.06 10.26 -12.13
C ALA A 166 19.54 10.77 -10.76
N GLY A 167 20.78 10.38 -10.45
CA GLY A 167 21.48 10.75 -9.23
C GLY A 167 21.74 12.24 -9.05
N THR A 168 21.72 12.62 -7.78
CA THR A 168 22.50 13.72 -7.19
C THR A 168 23.02 13.14 -5.87
N PRO A 169 24.30 13.29 -5.54
CA PRO A 169 24.83 12.78 -4.27
C PRO A 169 24.21 13.60 -3.13
N GLU A 170 24.19 13.01 -1.93
CA GLU A 170 23.84 13.61 -0.62
C GLU A 170 22.40 13.42 -0.09
N THR A 171 21.45 12.80 -0.82
CA THR A 171 20.19 12.36 -0.20
C THR A 171 20.16 10.83 -0.08
N PRO A 172 20.13 10.27 1.13
CA PRO A 172 20.06 8.82 1.31
C PRO A 172 18.83 8.28 0.60
N GLU A 173 18.98 7.14 -0.09
CA GLU A 173 17.89 6.50 -0.83
C GLU A 173 16.85 5.96 0.17
N ALA A 174 15.93 6.80 0.62
CA ALA A 174 14.85 6.44 1.54
C ALA A 174 13.53 6.28 0.78
N THR A 175 12.64 5.42 1.28
CA THR A 175 11.25 5.40 0.79
C THR A 175 10.52 6.66 1.27
N GLU A 176 9.53 7.17 0.51
CA GLU A 176 8.77 8.37 0.91
C GLU A 176 8.14 8.25 2.30
N ALA A 177 7.67 7.05 2.63
CA ALA A 177 7.14 6.74 3.96
C ALA A 177 8.21 6.83 5.06
N ALA A 178 9.45 6.40 4.78
CA ALA A 178 10.56 6.51 5.73
C ALA A 178 10.99 7.98 5.92
N ALA A 179 11.02 8.77 4.85
CA ALA A 179 11.36 10.19 4.93
C ALA A 179 10.38 10.98 5.80
N ARG A 180 9.07 10.79 5.58
CA ARG A 180 8.03 11.39 6.44
C ARG A 180 8.18 10.96 7.89
N LYS A 181 8.49 9.68 8.14
CA LYS A 181 8.63 9.18 9.50
C LYS A 181 9.86 9.74 10.23
N ALA A 182 10.93 9.99 9.48
CA ALA A 182 12.15 10.59 10.01
C ALA A 182 11.93 12.06 10.39
N GLU A 183 11.18 12.83 9.59
CA GLU A 183 10.76 14.19 9.94
C GLU A 183 9.89 14.23 11.20
N GLU A 184 8.93 13.31 11.32
CA GLU A 184 8.07 13.20 12.51
C GLU A 184 8.85 12.88 13.79
N LEU A 185 9.89 12.05 13.69
CA LEU A 185 10.68 11.56 14.83
C LEU A 185 11.98 12.35 15.04
N GLY A 186 12.29 13.31 14.18
CA GLY A 186 13.53 14.09 14.23
C GLY A 186 14.82 13.27 13.95
N VAL A 187 14.70 12.15 13.24
CA VAL A 187 15.82 11.24 12.95
C VAL A 187 16.54 11.68 11.67
N ASP A 188 17.88 11.75 11.71
CA ASP A 188 18.67 12.02 10.52
C ASP A 188 18.86 10.75 9.66
N LEU A 189 18.23 10.74 8.49
CA LEU A 189 18.33 9.65 7.50
C LEU A 189 19.76 9.37 7.02
N SER A 190 20.67 10.34 7.09
CA SER A 190 22.07 10.14 6.66
C SER A 190 22.83 9.17 7.57
N SER A 191 22.37 9.02 8.81
CA SER A 191 22.97 8.15 9.83
C SER A 191 22.32 6.77 9.91
N VAL A 192 21.25 6.52 9.14
CA VAL A 192 20.44 5.31 9.22
C VAL A 192 20.86 4.30 8.15
N GLU A 193 21.21 3.09 8.58
CA GLU A 193 21.51 1.97 7.68
C GLU A 193 20.21 1.39 7.09
N GLY A 194 20.03 1.56 5.78
CA GLY A 194 18.87 1.04 5.05
C GLY A 194 18.96 -0.46 4.80
N THR A 195 17.93 -1.20 5.24
CA THR A 195 17.86 -2.66 5.03
C THR A 195 16.89 -3.07 3.91
N GLY A 196 16.35 -2.09 3.19
CA GLY A 196 15.41 -2.27 2.09
C GLY A 196 16.04 -2.79 0.81
N ALA A 197 15.19 -3.01 -0.20
CA ALA A 197 15.64 -3.41 -1.54
C ALA A 197 16.59 -2.34 -2.10
N GLU A 198 17.76 -2.79 -2.57
CA GLU A 198 18.85 -1.94 -3.08
C GLU A 198 19.56 -1.09 -2.01
N GLY A 199 19.39 -1.40 -0.72
CA GLY A 199 19.99 -0.63 0.38
C GLY A 199 19.17 0.59 0.80
N ARG A 200 17.91 0.64 0.35
CA ARG A 200 16.99 1.74 0.69
C ARG A 200 16.61 1.76 2.17
N ILE A 201 16.46 2.95 2.73
CA ILE A 201 15.99 3.16 4.10
C ILE A 201 14.47 2.96 4.14
N THR A 202 14.02 2.06 5.00
CA THR A 202 12.60 1.77 5.23
C THR A 202 12.10 2.38 6.53
N VAL A 203 10.77 2.46 6.69
CA VAL A 203 10.13 2.96 7.92
C VAL A 203 10.66 2.24 9.17
N LYS A 204 10.88 0.92 9.06
CA LYS A 204 11.40 0.10 10.17
C LYS A 204 12.84 0.44 10.54
N ASP A 205 13.63 0.94 9.59
CA ASP A 205 15.01 1.37 9.85
C ASP A 205 15.02 2.70 10.61
N VAL A 206 14.12 3.62 10.26
CA VAL A 206 13.94 4.90 10.95
C VAL A 206 13.40 4.71 12.37
N GLU A 207 12.38 3.87 12.56
CA GLU A 207 11.83 3.56 13.89
C GLU A 207 12.89 2.91 14.80
N ARG A 208 13.75 2.07 14.23
CA ARG A 208 14.84 1.42 14.95
C ARG A 208 15.97 2.39 15.30
N ALA A 209 16.22 3.41 14.47
CA ALA A 209 17.16 4.48 14.77
C ALA A 209 16.63 5.39 15.89
N ALA A 210 15.36 5.80 15.82
CA ALA A 210 14.69 6.60 16.85
C ALA A 210 14.67 5.93 18.23
N SER A 211 14.61 4.59 18.27
CA SER A 211 14.58 3.82 19.51
C SER A 211 15.97 3.60 20.13
N GLN A 212 17.04 3.95 19.42
CA GLN A 212 18.43 3.76 19.85
C GLN A 212 19.14 5.06 20.23
N GLU A 213 18.47 6.21 20.12
CA GLU A 213 18.90 7.50 20.68
C GLU A 213 18.42 7.71 22.13
#